data_AF-A0A1R1YSM2-F1
#
_entry.id   AF-A0A1R1YSM2-F1
#
_cell.length_a   1.000
_cell.length_b   1.000
_cell.length_c   1.000
_cell.angle_alpha   90.00
_cell.angle_beta   90.00
_cell.angle_gamma   90.00
#
_symmetry.space_group_name_H-M   'P 1'
#
loop_
_entity.id
_entity.type
_entity.pdbx_description
1 polymer ?
#
loop_
_entity_poly.entity_id
_entity_poly.type
_entity_poly.pdbx_seq_one_letter_code
_entity_poly.pdbx_strand_id
1 'polypeptide(L)'
;MFVFKLIYRLKLYYLLVLSIFISYVSSCGPAVHNEVAERARVWFDALSADTDSADNILFSGIINENLSPLQTGVLFPDWGYGCLNSDNEAEVAHWTPFLETAITLFNTKYKKPYDEDAKIIISFIYGIAAHQVADESWHSIHMPDGFMNMIGKVEFNNTGDYHNILDIGGDFFMKTINNLDYIKVSLSL
;
A
#
# COMPACT_ATOMS: atom_id res chain seq x y z
N MET A 1 -24.69 21.50 40.71
CA MET A 1 -23.33 20.92 40.79
C MET A 1 -23.30 19.39 40.74
N PHE A 2 -24.30 18.68 41.28
CA PHE A 2 -24.32 17.19 41.35
C PHE A 2 -24.55 16.51 39.98
N VAL A 3 -25.48 17.02 39.17
CA VAL A 3 -25.83 16.47 37.84
C VAL A 3 -24.65 16.51 36.87
N PHE A 4 -23.86 17.58 36.89
CA PHE A 4 -22.64 17.69 36.06
C PHE A 4 -21.60 16.62 36.39
N LYS A 5 -21.41 16.30 37.69
CA LYS A 5 -20.50 15.22 38.13
C LYS A 5 -20.98 13.84 37.69
N LEU A 6 -22.30 13.61 37.66
CA LEU A 6 -22.89 12.35 37.23
C LEU A 6 -22.73 12.13 35.72
N ILE A 7 -22.99 13.17 34.91
CA ILE A 7 -22.82 13.11 33.45
C ILE A 7 -21.34 12.87 33.07
N TYR A 8 -20.41 13.51 33.77
CA TYR A 8 -18.98 13.32 33.53
C TYR A 8 -18.52 11.89 33.83
N ARG A 9 -19.04 11.29 34.91
CA ARG A 9 -18.77 9.90 35.26
C ARG A 9 -19.35 8.92 34.23
N LEU A 10 -20.58 9.15 33.76
CA LEU A 10 -21.21 8.32 32.72
C LEU A 10 -20.44 8.37 31.40
N LYS A 11 -19.95 9.55 30.98
CA LYS A 11 -19.09 9.68 29.79
C LYS A 11 -17.77 8.93 29.94
N LEU A 12 -17.16 8.98 31.13
CA LEU A 12 -15.92 8.26 31.42
C LEU A 12 -16.13 6.74 31.37
N TYR A 13 -17.22 6.23 31.95
CA TYR A 13 -17.59 4.81 31.86
C TYR A 13 -17.88 4.39 30.41
N TYR A 14 -18.56 5.23 29.63
CA TYR A 14 -18.85 4.96 28.23
C TYR A 14 -17.56 4.88 27.39
N LEU A 15 -16.62 5.83 27.58
CA LEU A 15 -15.30 5.81 26.94
C LEU A 15 -14.47 4.58 27.36
N LEU A 16 -14.53 4.20 28.64
CA LEU A 16 -13.80 3.05 29.16
C LEU A 16 -14.38 1.72 28.65
N VAL A 17 -15.71 1.63 28.51
CA VAL A 17 -16.36 0.48 27.85
C VAL A 17 -16.01 0.42 26.37
N LEU A 18 -16.03 1.56 25.66
CA LEU A 18 -15.58 1.63 24.26
C LEU A 18 -14.12 1.20 24.09
N SER A 19 -13.24 1.53 25.04
CA SER A 19 -11.84 1.12 24.98
C SER A 19 -11.62 -0.40 25.08
N ILE A 20 -12.56 -1.13 25.69
CA ILE A 20 -12.51 -2.60 25.79
C ILE A 20 -12.85 -3.27 24.45
N PHE A 21 -13.54 -2.56 23.55
CA PHE A 21 -13.84 -3.03 22.19
C PHE A 21 -12.81 -2.56 21.15
N ILE A 22 -11.70 -1.95 21.58
CA ILE A 22 -10.60 -1.59 20.67
C ILE A 22 -9.79 -2.86 20.39
N SER A 23 -9.99 -3.44 19.22
CA SER A 23 -9.10 -4.46 18.68
C SER A 23 -7.75 -3.83 18.33
N TYR A 24 -6.66 -4.50 18.69
CA TYR A 24 -5.34 -4.15 18.17
C TYR A 24 -5.30 -4.51 16.68
N VAL A 25 -5.19 -3.49 15.83
CA VAL A 25 -4.91 -3.69 14.40
C VAL A 25 -3.40 -3.61 14.24
N SER A 26 -2.78 -4.69 13.76
CA SER A 26 -1.40 -4.68 13.30
C SER A 26 -1.44 -4.19 11.86
N SER A 27 -1.03 -2.95 11.62
CA SER A 27 -0.84 -2.44 10.27
C SER A 27 0.63 -2.56 9.89
N CYS A 28 0.91 -3.12 8.72
CA CYS A 28 2.18 -2.90 8.05
C CYS A 28 2.28 -1.41 7.65
N GLY A 29 3.50 -0.91 7.57
CA GLY A 29 3.77 0.48 7.24
C GLY A 29 3.49 0.79 5.77
N PRO A 30 2.60 1.75 5.42
CA PRO A 30 2.29 2.07 4.03
C PRO A 30 3.44 2.80 3.30
N ALA A 31 4.42 3.36 4.01
CA ALA A 31 5.37 4.30 3.41
C ALA A 31 6.38 3.60 2.50
N VAL A 32 6.87 2.41 2.86
CA VAL A 32 7.82 1.67 2.03
C VAL A 32 7.21 1.30 0.67
N HIS A 33 6.01 0.73 0.64
CA HIS A 33 5.35 0.38 -0.63
C HIS A 33 5.03 1.62 -1.48
N ASN A 34 4.59 2.73 -0.86
CA ASN A 34 4.35 3.98 -1.57
C ASN A 34 5.62 4.61 -2.12
N GLU A 35 6.76 4.49 -1.42
CA GLU A 35 8.05 4.95 -1.91
C GLU A 35 8.52 4.17 -3.13
N VAL A 36 8.38 2.84 -3.11
CA VAL A 36 8.70 2.01 -4.28
C VAL A 36 7.83 2.40 -5.47
N ALA A 37 6.51 2.57 -5.26
CA ALA A 37 5.58 3.00 -6.30
C ALA A 37 5.90 4.39 -6.85
N GLU A 38 6.26 5.35 -5.99
CA GLU A 38 6.63 6.70 -6.40
C GLU A 38 7.92 6.71 -7.23
N ARG A 39 8.94 5.95 -6.82
CA ARG A 39 10.18 5.82 -7.61
C ARG A 39 9.93 5.16 -8.95
N ALA A 40 9.14 4.08 -8.97
CA ALA A 40 8.75 3.40 -10.20
C ALA A 40 8.01 4.35 -11.14
N ARG A 41 7.07 5.15 -10.62
CA ARG A 41 6.33 6.16 -11.39
C ARG A 41 7.25 7.21 -11.98
N VAL A 42 8.14 7.80 -11.18
CA VAL A 42 9.07 8.84 -11.62
C VAL A 42 10.02 8.31 -12.71
N TRP A 43 10.52 7.08 -12.56
CA TRP A 43 11.35 6.47 -13.59
C TRP A 43 10.58 6.13 -14.86
N PHE A 44 9.36 5.60 -14.72
CA PHE A 44 8.51 5.31 -15.87
C PHE A 44 8.18 6.59 -16.64
N ASP A 45 7.93 7.70 -15.95
CA ASP A 45 7.69 9.00 -16.57
C ASP A 45 8.90 9.52 -17.34
N ALA A 46 10.08 9.50 -16.71
CA ALA A 46 11.33 9.90 -17.36
C ALA A 46 11.61 9.06 -18.62
N LEU A 47 11.46 7.73 -18.53
CA LEU A 47 11.66 6.82 -19.66
C LEU A 47 10.58 6.99 -20.75
N SER A 48 9.37 7.40 -20.36
CA SER A 48 8.27 7.66 -21.29
C SER A 48 8.44 8.99 -22.03
N ALA A 49 9.13 9.97 -21.44
CA ALA A 49 9.47 11.22 -22.11
C ALA A 49 10.52 11.04 -23.22
N ASP A 50 11.40 10.03 -23.06
CA ASP A 50 12.51 9.76 -23.98
C ASP A 50 12.21 8.68 -25.04
N THR A 51 10.94 8.23 -25.17
CA THR A 51 10.54 7.17 -26.12
C THR A 51 9.52 7.65 -27.15
N ASP A 52 9.53 7.03 -28.34
CA ASP A 52 8.49 7.22 -29.37
C ASP A 52 7.23 6.35 -29.13
N SER A 53 7.18 5.57 -28.05
CA SER A 53 6.03 4.74 -27.71
C SER A 53 4.85 5.60 -27.24
N ALA A 54 3.88 5.81 -28.13
CA ALA A 54 2.63 6.51 -27.83
C ALA A 54 1.88 5.90 -26.62
N ASP A 55 2.03 4.59 -26.41
CA ASP A 55 1.42 3.89 -25.29
C ASP A 55 2.12 4.21 -23.98
N ASN A 56 3.45 4.29 -23.96
CA ASN A 56 4.20 4.66 -22.76
C ASN A 56 3.86 6.09 -22.35
N ILE A 57 3.85 7.03 -23.31
CA ILE A 57 3.47 8.42 -23.08
C ILE A 57 2.04 8.51 -22.52
N LEU A 58 1.09 7.78 -23.10
CA LEU A 58 -0.29 7.74 -22.64
C LEU A 58 -0.42 7.20 -21.21
N PHE A 59 0.16 6.04 -20.93
CA PHE A 59 0.06 5.42 -19.61
C PHE A 59 0.78 6.25 -18.54
N SER A 60 1.95 6.82 -18.84
CA SER A 60 2.65 7.71 -17.92
C SER A 60 1.78 8.91 -17.54
N GLY A 61 1.18 9.57 -18.54
CA GLY A 61 0.26 10.69 -18.32
C GLY A 61 -0.91 10.29 -17.41
N ILE A 62 -1.57 9.17 -17.70
CA ILE A 62 -2.69 8.66 -16.90
C ILE A 62 -2.27 8.43 -15.44
N ILE A 63 -1.11 7.80 -15.22
CA ILE A 63 -0.60 7.50 -13.88
C ILE A 63 -0.30 8.77 -13.09
N ASN A 64 0.38 9.74 -13.72
CA ASN A 64 0.75 11.01 -13.10
C ASN A 64 -0.47 11.87 -12.72
N GLU A 65 -1.55 11.77 -13.49
CA GLU A 65 -2.81 12.48 -13.21
C GLU A 65 -3.66 11.80 -12.13
N ASN A 66 -3.43 10.51 -11.85
CA ASN A 66 -4.27 9.68 -10.99
C ASN A 66 -3.49 9.07 -9.82
N LEU A 67 -2.80 9.92 -9.05
CA LEU A 67 -1.99 9.49 -7.90
C LEU A 67 -2.79 8.84 -6.77
N SER A 68 -4.02 9.30 -6.50
CA SER A 68 -4.85 8.71 -5.44
C SER A 68 -5.26 7.26 -5.75
N PRO A 69 -5.77 6.94 -6.97
CA PRO A 69 -5.95 5.56 -7.38
C PRO A 69 -4.68 4.71 -7.33
N LEU A 70 -3.53 5.28 -7.72
CA LEU A 70 -2.24 4.61 -7.60
C LEU A 70 -1.92 4.23 -6.16
N GLN A 71 -2.00 5.17 -5.22
CA GLN A 71 -1.74 4.93 -3.80
C GLN A 71 -2.76 3.95 -3.19
N THR A 72 -4.02 4.00 -3.64
CA THR A 72 -5.03 3.03 -3.23
C THR A 72 -4.67 1.63 -3.73
N GLY A 73 -4.17 1.50 -4.96
CA GLY A 73 -3.68 0.24 -5.50
C GLY A 73 -2.47 -0.30 -4.74
N VAL A 74 -1.56 0.57 -4.31
CA VAL A 74 -0.41 0.20 -3.49
C VAL A 74 -0.82 -0.40 -2.14
N LEU A 75 -1.89 0.11 -1.53
CA LEU A 75 -2.39 -0.37 -0.23
C LEU A 75 -3.37 -1.53 -0.36
N PHE A 76 -3.86 -1.80 -1.57
CA PHE A 76 -4.95 -2.74 -1.78
C PHE A 76 -4.59 -4.16 -1.36
N PRO A 77 -3.40 -4.73 -1.63
CA PRO A 77 -3.11 -6.10 -1.22
C PRO A 77 -3.22 -6.31 0.30
N ASP A 78 -2.76 -5.35 1.11
CA ASP A 78 -2.76 -5.43 2.59
C ASP A 78 -4.12 -5.22 3.26
N TRP A 79 -5.17 -4.85 2.52
CA TRP A 79 -6.41 -4.29 3.09
C TRP A 79 -7.16 -5.17 4.10
N GLY A 80 -7.06 -6.49 3.96
CA GLY A 80 -7.99 -7.45 4.55
C GLY A 80 -7.43 -8.29 5.70
N TYR A 81 -6.13 -8.20 6.01
CA TYR A 81 -5.54 -8.99 7.09
C TYR A 81 -6.16 -8.64 8.45
N GLY A 82 -6.60 -9.66 9.18
CA GLY A 82 -7.27 -9.50 10.47
C GLY A 82 -8.61 -8.75 10.42
N CYS A 83 -9.16 -8.52 9.23
CA CYS A 83 -10.35 -7.71 9.00
C CYS A 83 -11.39 -8.50 8.19
N LEU A 84 -12.65 -8.51 8.65
CA LEU A 84 -13.79 -9.11 7.93
C LEU A 84 -13.63 -10.60 7.52
N ASN A 85 -12.67 -11.34 8.10
CA ASN A 85 -12.23 -12.67 7.65
C ASN A 85 -11.76 -12.70 6.19
N SER A 86 -11.18 -11.60 5.71
CA SER A 86 -10.74 -11.42 4.32
C SER A 86 -9.25 -11.72 4.13
N ASP A 87 -8.60 -12.41 5.07
CA ASP A 87 -7.15 -12.67 5.03
C ASP A 87 -6.75 -13.41 3.74
N ASN A 88 -7.54 -14.41 3.32
CA ASN A 88 -7.24 -15.15 2.09
C ASN A 88 -7.44 -14.30 0.84
N GLU A 89 -8.48 -13.47 0.83
CA GLU A 89 -8.79 -12.57 -0.29
C GLU A 89 -7.75 -11.46 -0.44
N ALA A 90 -7.26 -10.92 0.68
CA ALA A 90 -6.14 -9.99 0.72
C ALA A 90 -4.85 -10.66 0.23
N GLU A 91 -4.54 -11.85 0.76
CA GLU A 91 -3.38 -12.64 0.33
C GLU A 91 -3.38 -12.89 -1.18
N VAL A 92 -4.52 -13.24 -1.78
CA VAL A 92 -4.62 -13.47 -3.24
C VAL A 92 -4.16 -12.25 -4.06
N ALA A 93 -4.40 -11.03 -3.60
CA ALA A 93 -4.04 -9.81 -4.31
C ALA A 93 -2.52 -9.57 -4.39
N HIS A 94 -1.71 -10.22 -3.54
CA HIS A 94 -0.25 -10.14 -3.57
C HIS A 94 0.38 -10.95 -4.71
N TRP A 95 -0.37 -11.88 -5.32
CA TRP A 95 0.20 -12.84 -6.26
C TRP A 95 -0.06 -12.47 -7.73
N THR A 96 0.90 -12.77 -8.60
CA THR A 96 0.84 -12.48 -10.05
C THR A 96 -0.47 -12.91 -10.75
N PRO A 97 -1.10 -14.06 -10.41
CA PRO A 97 -2.38 -14.45 -11.03
C PRO A 97 -3.51 -13.43 -10.83
N PHE A 98 -3.53 -12.71 -9.71
CA PHE A 98 -4.51 -11.64 -9.48
C PHE A 98 -4.28 -10.48 -10.46
N LEU A 99 -3.03 -10.04 -10.59
CA LEU A 99 -2.65 -8.95 -11.50
C LEU A 99 -2.93 -9.31 -12.97
N GLU A 100 -2.60 -10.53 -13.39
CA GLU A 100 -2.91 -11.04 -14.74
C GLU A 100 -4.42 -11.04 -15.01
N THR A 101 -5.21 -11.49 -14.04
CA THR A 101 -6.66 -11.51 -14.13
C THR A 101 -7.23 -10.09 -14.22
N ALA A 102 -6.71 -9.16 -13.41
CA ALA A 102 -7.12 -7.76 -13.42
C ALA A 102 -6.83 -7.08 -14.78
N ILE A 103 -5.64 -7.29 -15.33
CA ILE A 103 -5.23 -6.78 -16.66
C ILE A 103 -6.11 -7.39 -17.75
N THR A 104 -6.36 -8.69 -17.69
CA THR A 104 -7.24 -9.39 -18.64
C THR A 104 -8.64 -8.79 -18.60
N LEU A 105 -9.23 -8.65 -17.41
CA LEU A 105 -10.55 -8.06 -17.23
C LEU A 105 -10.58 -6.61 -17.74
N PHE A 106 -9.59 -5.79 -17.40
CA PHE A 106 -9.47 -4.42 -17.89
C PHE A 106 -9.48 -4.38 -19.43
N ASN A 107 -8.66 -5.21 -20.07
CA ASN A 107 -8.55 -5.27 -21.52
C ASN A 107 -9.82 -5.79 -22.20
N THR A 108 -10.65 -6.59 -21.52
CA THR A 108 -11.96 -6.99 -22.06
C THR A 108 -13.01 -5.88 -21.96
N LYS A 109 -12.97 -5.10 -20.87
CA LYS A 109 -14.00 -4.09 -20.56
C LYS A 109 -13.73 -2.72 -21.19
N TYR A 110 -12.47 -2.31 -21.24
CA TYR A 110 -12.07 -0.96 -21.67
C TYR A 110 -11.19 -1.01 -22.92
N LYS A 111 -11.42 -0.07 -23.84
CA LYS A 111 -10.64 0.11 -25.07
C LYS A 111 -10.29 1.59 -25.22
N LYS A 112 -9.21 1.89 -25.94
CA LYS A 112 -8.82 3.26 -26.27
C LYS A 112 -9.90 3.92 -27.18
N PRO A 113 -10.17 5.22 -27.02
CA PRO A 113 -9.64 6.11 -25.98
C PRO A 113 -10.24 5.79 -24.61
N TYR A 114 -9.40 5.80 -23.56
CA TYR A 114 -9.82 5.47 -22.20
C TYR A 114 -10.63 6.60 -21.56
N ASP A 115 -11.77 6.26 -20.98
CA ASP A 115 -12.58 7.15 -20.14
C ASP A 115 -11.98 7.29 -18.73
N GLU A 116 -12.59 8.11 -17.88
CA GLU A 116 -12.07 8.39 -16.54
C GLU A 116 -12.05 7.13 -15.65
N ASP A 117 -13.06 6.27 -15.74
CA ASP A 117 -13.09 4.99 -15.01
C ASP A 117 -11.92 4.10 -15.41
N ALA A 118 -11.63 4.00 -16.72
CA ALA A 118 -10.47 3.25 -17.20
C ALA A 118 -9.15 3.82 -16.69
N LYS A 119 -9.00 5.15 -16.66
CA LYS A 119 -7.78 5.82 -16.15
C LYS A 119 -7.55 5.55 -14.67
N ILE A 120 -8.61 5.59 -13.86
CA ILE A 120 -8.56 5.24 -12.44
C ILE A 120 -8.07 3.80 -12.27
N ILE A 121 -8.63 2.86 -13.04
CA ILE A 121 -8.27 1.44 -12.95
C ILE A 121 -6.85 1.18 -13.43
N ILE A 122 -6.37 1.86 -14.48
CA ILE A 122 -4.97 1.78 -14.94
C ILE A 122 -4.02 2.11 -13.79
N SER A 123 -4.24 3.24 -13.13
CA SER A 123 -3.36 3.69 -12.04
C SER A 123 -3.47 2.78 -10.81
N PHE A 124 -4.66 2.29 -10.50
CA PHE A 124 -4.87 1.31 -9.43
C PHE A 124 -4.12 -0.01 -9.69
N ILE A 125 -4.23 -0.57 -10.90
CA ILE A 125 -3.50 -1.79 -11.30
C ILE A 125 -1.99 -1.57 -11.24
N TYR A 126 -1.51 -0.39 -11.68
CA TYR A 126 -0.09 -0.02 -11.56
C TYR A 126 0.36 -0.01 -10.09
N GLY A 127 -0.46 0.53 -9.19
CA GLY A 127 -0.19 0.51 -7.75
C GLY A 127 -0.04 -0.91 -7.18
N ILE A 128 -0.94 -1.83 -7.57
CA ILE A 128 -0.84 -3.24 -7.16
C ILE A 128 0.44 -3.87 -7.68
N ALA A 129 0.79 -3.64 -8.95
CA ALA A 129 2.05 -4.14 -9.51
C ALA A 129 3.27 -3.60 -8.74
N ALA A 130 3.26 -2.34 -8.34
CA ALA A 130 4.33 -1.76 -7.54
C ALA A 130 4.41 -2.37 -6.12
N HIS A 131 3.27 -2.70 -5.51
CA HIS A 131 3.22 -3.43 -4.25
C HIS A 131 3.92 -4.79 -4.37
N GLN A 132 3.60 -5.59 -5.41
CA GLN A 132 4.24 -6.89 -5.63
C GLN A 132 5.77 -6.79 -5.80
N VAL A 133 6.24 -5.78 -6.53
CA VAL A 133 7.69 -5.51 -6.68
C VAL A 133 8.34 -5.14 -5.35
N ALA A 134 7.63 -4.36 -4.52
CA ALA A 134 8.08 -4.05 -3.18
C ALA A 134 8.17 -5.32 -2.33
N ASP A 135 7.18 -6.21 -2.35
CA ASP A 135 7.23 -7.47 -1.61
C ASP A 135 8.39 -8.38 -2.01
N GLU A 136 8.60 -8.54 -3.32
CA GLU A 136 9.70 -9.35 -3.82
C GLU A 136 11.04 -8.83 -3.30
N SER A 137 11.28 -7.51 -3.41
CA SER A 137 12.56 -6.89 -3.03
C SER A 137 12.74 -6.71 -1.51
N TRP A 138 11.66 -6.42 -0.78
CA TRP A 138 11.65 -6.16 0.66
C TRP A 138 11.47 -7.46 1.46
N HIS A 139 10.31 -8.12 1.31
CA HIS A 139 9.94 -9.36 2.00
C HIS A 139 10.66 -10.59 1.45
N SER A 140 11.45 -10.45 0.38
CA SER A 140 12.34 -11.51 -0.11
C SER A 140 11.57 -12.75 -0.55
N ILE A 141 10.35 -12.58 -1.05
CA ILE A 141 9.48 -13.69 -1.45
C ILE A 141 10.20 -14.49 -2.55
N HIS A 142 10.64 -15.71 -2.20
CA HIS A 142 11.41 -16.63 -3.05
C HIS A 142 12.81 -16.13 -3.46
N MET A 143 13.32 -15.07 -2.84
CA MET A 143 14.70 -14.58 -3.03
C MET A 143 15.49 -14.70 -1.71
N PRO A 144 16.49 -15.59 -1.62
CA PRO A 144 17.29 -15.76 -0.40
C PRO A 144 18.00 -14.47 0.08
N ASP A 145 18.25 -13.55 -0.84
CA ASP A 145 19.04 -12.32 -0.63
C ASP A 145 18.19 -11.04 -0.60
N GLY A 146 16.86 -11.13 -0.47
CA GLY A 146 16.05 -9.93 -0.28
C GLY A 146 16.35 -9.24 1.06
N PHE A 147 15.94 -7.97 1.17
CA PHE A 147 16.43 -7.08 2.22
C PHE A 147 16.16 -7.59 3.64
N MET A 148 14.92 -8.00 3.93
CA MET A 148 14.55 -8.44 5.28
C MET A 148 15.24 -9.75 5.67
N ASN A 149 15.38 -10.69 4.74
CA ASN A 149 16.09 -11.96 5.01
C ASN A 149 17.57 -11.72 5.29
N MET A 150 18.21 -10.79 4.56
CA MET A 150 19.60 -10.40 4.83
C MET A 150 19.73 -9.80 6.23
N ILE A 151 18.94 -8.77 6.55
CA ILE A 151 19.04 -8.06 7.83
C ILE A 151 18.67 -8.99 8.99
N GLY A 152 17.62 -9.81 8.84
CA GLY A 152 17.25 -10.85 9.79
C GLY A 152 18.44 -11.77 10.10
N LYS A 153 19.20 -12.18 9.08
CA LYS A 153 20.36 -13.06 9.26
C LYS A 153 21.55 -12.35 9.90
N VAL A 154 21.87 -11.12 9.47
CA VAL A 154 23.08 -10.41 9.90
C VAL A 154 22.92 -9.75 11.27
N GLU A 155 21.78 -9.13 11.54
CA GLU A 155 21.55 -8.33 12.75
C GLU A 155 20.76 -9.09 13.82
N PHE A 156 19.87 -10.00 13.39
CA PHE A 156 18.98 -10.72 14.30
C PHE A 156 19.33 -12.20 14.45
N ASN A 157 20.30 -12.72 13.68
CA ASN A 157 20.61 -14.15 13.58
C ASN A 157 19.36 -15.03 13.33
N ASN A 158 18.38 -14.49 12.58
CA ASN A 158 17.05 -15.04 12.34
C ASN A 158 16.27 -15.38 13.63
N THR A 159 16.52 -14.63 14.71
CA THR A 159 15.81 -14.78 15.99
C THR A 159 14.98 -13.54 16.31
N GLY A 160 13.83 -13.73 16.97
CA GLY A 160 12.93 -12.64 17.34
C GLY A 160 12.01 -12.19 16.19
N ASP A 161 11.28 -11.10 16.44
CA ASP A 161 10.24 -10.57 15.55
C ASP A 161 10.80 -9.52 14.58
N TYR A 162 11.88 -9.86 13.88
CA TYR A 162 12.56 -8.94 12.97
C TYR A 162 11.66 -8.51 11.81
N HIS A 163 10.70 -9.34 11.41
CA HIS A 163 9.75 -9.04 10.33
C HIS A 163 8.91 -7.81 10.69
N ASN A 164 8.14 -7.85 11.78
CA ASN A 164 7.32 -6.71 12.21
C ASN A 164 8.16 -5.49 12.58
N ILE A 165 9.34 -5.70 13.16
CA ILE A 165 10.26 -4.60 13.50
C ILE A 165 10.74 -3.87 12.25
N LEU A 166 11.10 -4.60 11.18
CA LEU A 166 11.61 -4.01 9.96
C LEU A 166 10.50 -3.34 9.14
N ASP A 167 9.29 -3.87 9.11
CA ASP A 167 8.17 -3.23 8.40
C ASP A 167 7.81 -1.88 9.02
N ILE A 168 7.58 -1.87 10.33
CA ILE A 168 7.29 -0.63 11.05
C ILE A 168 8.51 0.29 11.04
N GLY A 169 9.70 -0.27 11.29
CA GLY A 169 10.95 0.47 11.34
C GLY A 169 11.32 1.10 9.99
N GLY A 170 11.03 0.42 8.88
CA GLY A 170 11.23 0.90 7.53
C GLY A 170 10.45 2.18 7.26
N ASP A 171 9.20 2.24 7.70
CA ASP A 171 8.36 3.44 7.60
C ASP A 171 8.89 4.62 8.41
N PHE A 172 9.25 4.38 9.67
CA PHE A 172 9.85 5.42 10.52
C PHE A 172 11.18 5.91 9.94
N PHE A 173 12.03 4.99 9.50
CA PHE A 173 13.30 5.32 8.86
C PHE A 173 13.07 6.14 7.58
N MET A 174 12.14 5.72 6.71
CA MET A 174 11.81 6.40 5.47
C MET A 174 11.39 7.85 5.73
N LYS A 175 10.59 8.08 6.78
CA LYS A 175 10.21 9.43 7.19
C LYS A 175 11.40 10.30 7.63
N THR A 176 12.48 9.71 8.14
CA THR A 176 13.69 10.46 8.51
C THR A 176 14.60 10.79 7.34
N ILE A 177 14.63 9.95 6.30
CA ILE A 177 15.57 10.11 5.17
C ILE A 177 14.94 10.72 3.92
N ASN A 178 13.61 10.76 3.82
CA ASN A 178 12.92 11.25 2.63
C ASN A 178 11.78 12.23 2.93
N ASN A 179 11.46 13.06 1.94
CA ASN A 179 10.24 13.85 1.95
C ASN A 179 9.07 13.05 1.36
N LEU A 180 8.14 12.66 2.23
CA LEU A 180 6.95 11.87 1.91
C LEU A 180 5.70 12.71 1.58
N ASP A 181 5.84 14.00 1.26
CA ASP A 181 4.71 14.90 0.94
C ASP A 181 3.87 14.43 -0.26
N TYR A 182 4.42 13.54 -1.08
CA TYR A 182 3.69 12.92 -2.19
C TYR A 182 2.67 11.87 -1.72
N ILE A 183 2.81 11.30 -0.52
CA ILE A 183 1.83 10.38 0.07
C ILE A 183 0.62 11.20 0.49
N LYS A 184 -0.46 11.11 -0.29
CA LYS A 184 -1.68 11.86 -0.03
C LYS A 184 -2.60 11.00 0.83
N VAL A 185 -2.72 11.35 2.11
CA VAL A 185 -3.77 10.77 2.93
C VAL A 185 -5.10 11.38 2.48
N SER A 186 -5.87 10.69 1.63
CA SER A 186 -7.24 11.08 1.37
C SER A 186 -8.08 10.75 2.61
N LEU A 187 -8.12 11.66 3.58
CA LEU A 187 -9.14 11.67 4.62
C LEU A 187 -10.47 12.15 3.99
N SER A 188 -11.03 11.36 3.10
CA SER A 188 -12.42 11.49 2.66
C SER A 188 -13.17 10.29 3.22
N LEU A 189 -13.49 10.36 4.51
CA LEU A 189 -14.57 9.61 5.14
C LEU A 189 -15.88 10.38 4.93
#